data_AF-A0A357Z293-F1
#
_entry.id   AF-A0A357Z293-F1
#
_cell.length_a   1.000
_cell.length_b   1.000
_cell.length_c   1.000
_cell.angle_alpha   90.00
_cell.angle_beta   90.00
_cell.angle_gamma   90.00
#
_symmetry.space_group_name_H-M   'P 1'
#
loop_
_entity.id
_entity.type
_entity.pdbx_description
1 polymer ?
#
loop_
_entity_poly.entity_id
_entity_poly.type
_entity_poly.pdbx_seq_one_letter_code
_entity_poly.pdbx_strand_id
1 'polypeptide(L)' 'MKPEIDYSLYLVTDRGLMTTPTLEEAVEQAIDGGCTLVQLREKNASSREFYRSAVSVKKVTDRRGVPL' A
#
# COMPACT_ATOMS: atom_id res chain seq x y z
N MET A 1 1.65 -17.93 14.60
CA MET A 1 0.32 -17.29 14.75
C MET A 1 0.16 -16.25 13.66
N LYS A 2 -1.04 -16.09 13.10
CA LYS A 2 -1.33 -14.93 12.25
C LYS A 2 -1.34 -13.68 13.14
N PRO A 3 -0.72 -12.56 12.73
CA PRO A 3 -0.87 -11.31 13.45
C PRO A 3 -2.35 -10.92 13.50
N GLU A 4 -2.77 -10.29 14.59
CA GLU A 4 -4.04 -9.60 14.63
C GLU A 4 -3.98 -8.42 13.67
N ILE A 5 -4.95 -8.30 12.77
CA ILE A 5 -5.00 -7.27 11.73
C ILE A 5 -6.18 -6.37 12.03
N ASP A 6 -5.92 -5.07 12.13
CA ASP A 6 -6.96 -4.05 12.24
C ASP A 6 -7.49 -3.68 10.84
N TYR A 7 -8.75 -4.01 10.58
CA TYR A 7 -9.42 -3.73 9.31
C TYR A 7 -10.26 -2.44 9.32
N SER A 8 -10.13 -1.58 10.35
CA SER A 8 -10.94 -0.37 10.53
C SER A 8 -10.88 0.58 9.33
N LEU A 9 -9.70 0.78 8.73
CA LEU A 9 -9.55 1.53 7.49
C LEU A 9 -8.57 0.82 6.54
N TYR A 10 -9.12 0.12 5.56
CA TYR A 10 -8.38 -0.72 4.63
C TYR A 10 -8.27 -0.05 3.24
N LEU A 11 -7.07 0.43 2.90
CA LEU A 11 -6.74 0.95 1.57
C LEU A 11 -6.48 -0.17 0.57
N VAL A 12 -7.14 -0.12 -0.59
CA VAL A 12 -6.78 -0.90 -1.78
C VAL A 12 -6.32 0.06 -2.87
N THR A 13 -5.10 -0.10 -3.37
CA THR A 13 -4.51 0.84 -4.34
C THR A 13 -5.13 0.67 -5.73
N ASP A 14 -5.29 1.75 -6.49
CA ASP A 14 -5.54 1.68 -7.94
C ASP A 14 -4.77 2.80 -8.65
N ARG A 15 -3.77 2.41 -9.44
CA ARG A 15 -2.88 3.35 -10.15
C ARG A 15 -3.63 4.30 -11.09
N GLY A 16 -4.77 3.88 -11.63
CA GLY A 16 -5.57 4.71 -12.56
C GLY A 16 -6.40 5.79 -11.87
N LEU A 17 -6.55 5.73 -10.54
CA LEU A 17 -7.35 6.66 -9.75
C LEU A 17 -6.49 7.55 -8.84
N MET A 18 -5.18 7.38 -8.87
CA MET A 18 -4.27 8.15 -8.03
C MET A 18 -4.14 9.60 -8.51
N THR A 19 -4.06 10.51 -7.54
CA THR A 19 -3.77 11.93 -7.76
C THR A 19 -2.36 12.32 -7.34
N THR A 20 -1.64 11.44 -6.64
CA THR A 20 -0.25 11.66 -6.22
C THR A 20 0.74 11.27 -7.33
N PRO A 21 1.92 11.90 -7.37
CA PRO A 21 3.01 11.52 -8.29
C PRO A 21 3.48 10.07 -8.15
N THR A 22 3.47 9.52 -6.94
CA THR A 22 3.95 8.16 -6.66
C THR A 22 3.00 7.35 -5.79
N LEU A 23 3.12 6.03 -5.85
CA LEU A 23 2.30 5.10 -5.10
C LEU A 23 2.67 5.11 -3.61
N GLU A 24 3.95 5.26 -3.34
CA GLU A 24 4.52 5.45 -2.02
C GLU A 24 3.94 6.68 -1.34
N GLU A 25 3.83 7.79 -2.06
CA GLU A 25 3.24 9.03 -1.52
C GLU A 25 1.75 8.87 -1.21
N ALA A 26 0.97 8.22 -2.08
CA ALA A 26 -0.43 7.92 -1.78
C ALA A 26 -0.58 7.06 -0.51
N VAL A 27 0.27 6.04 -0.38
CA VAL A 27 0.26 5.13 0.78
C VAL A 27 0.73 5.86 2.05
N GLU A 28 1.77 6.69 1.97
CA GLU A 28 2.22 7.51 3.09
C GLU A 28 1.11 8.44 3.59
N GLN A 29 0.46 9.18 2.68
CA GLN A 29 -0.65 10.07 3.03
C GLN A 29 -1.85 9.31 3.62
N ALA A 30 -2.18 8.14 3.08
CA ALA A 30 -3.27 7.32 3.61
C ALA A 30 -2.98 6.81 5.03
N ILE A 31 -1.75 6.35 5.29
CA ILE A 31 -1.33 5.93 6.63
C ILE A 31 -1.31 7.11 7.60
N ASP A 32 -0.80 8.26 7.19
CA ASP A 32 -0.83 9.51 7.98
C ASP A 32 -2.28 9.95 8.28
N GLY A 33 -3.23 9.61 7.42
CA GLY A 33 -4.67 9.80 7.60
C GLY A 33 -5.39 8.73 8.43
N GLY A 34 -4.68 7.71 8.95
CA GLY A 34 -5.25 6.68 9.82
C GLY A 34 -5.56 5.33 9.14
N CYS A 35 -5.03 5.07 7.94
CA CYS A 35 -5.14 3.76 7.30
C CYS A 35 -4.44 2.66 8.13
N THR A 36 -5.15 1.56 8.39
CA THR A 36 -4.70 0.47 9.27
C THR A 36 -4.24 -0.78 8.51
N LEU A 37 -4.56 -0.88 7.22
CA LEU A 37 -4.14 -1.97 6.33
C LEU A 37 -4.05 -1.46 4.89
N VAL A 38 -3.03 -1.89 4.15
CA VAL A 38 -2.87 -1.57 2.72
C VAL A 38 -2.92 -2.86 1.90
N GLN A 39 -3.51 -2.84 0.72
CA GLN A 39 -3.40 -3.88 -0.30
C GLN A 39 -2.91 -3.26 -1.60
N LEU A 40 -1.75 -3.72 -2.05
CA LEU A 40 -1.25 -3.35 -3.37
C LEU A 40 -2.00 -4.15 -4.44
N ARG A 41 -2.60 -3.42 -5.39
CA ARG A 41 -3.37 -3.99 -6.49
C ARG A 41 -3.00 -3.37 -7.82
N GLU A 42 -2.50 -4.22 -8.72
CA GLU A 42 -2.07 -3.85 -10.06
C GLU A 42 -2.75 -4.78 -11.09
N LYS A 43 -3.62 -4.23 -11.95
CA LYS A 43 -4.36 -5.02 -12.95
C LYS A 43 -3.55 -5.34 -14.19
N ASN A 44 -2.65 -4.41 -14.56
CA ASN A 44 -2.02 -4.38 -15.88
C ASN A 44 -0.49 -4.43 -15.82
N ALA A 45 0.10 -4.45 -14.61
CA ALA A 45 1.55 -4.49 -14.45
C ALA A 45 2.09 -5.90 -14.75
N SER A 46 3.27 -5.98 -15.35
CA SER A 46 4.02 -7.24 -15.40
C SER A 46 4.40 -7.68 -13.98
N SER A 47 4.67 -8.98 -13.79
CA SER A 47 5.08 -9.51 -12.48
C SER A 47 6.32 -8.80 -11.92
N ARG A 48 7.25 -8.36 -12.78
CA ARG A 48 8.46 -7.64 -12.37
C ARG A 48 8.16 -6.22 -11.91
N GLU A 49 7.27 -5.51 -12.60
CA GLU A 49 6.84 -4.15 -12.20
C GLU A 49 6.01 -4.18 -10.93
N PHE A 50 5.12 -5.17 -10.81
CA PHE A 50 4.32 -5.39 -9.61
C PHE A 50 5.25 -5.70 -8.42
N TYR A 51 6.19 -6.63 -8.57
CA TYR A 51 7.16 -6.95 -7.52
C TYR A 51 7.96 -5.71 -7.06
N ARG A 52 8.45 -4.90 -8.00
CA ARG A 52 9.18 -3.67 -7.67
C ARG A 52 8.31 -2.69 -6.89
N SER A 53 7.07 -2.50 -7.31
CA SER A 53 6.10 -1.64 -6.62
C SER A 53 5.80 -2.18 -5.21
N ALA A 54 5.62 -3.51 -5.07
CA ALA A 54 5.38 -4.17 -3.80
C ALA A 54 6.54 -3.99 -2.82
N VAL A 55 7.79 -4.17 -3.27
CA VAL A 55 8.97 -3.94 -2.43
C VAL A 55 9.07 -2.49 -1.98
N SER A 56 8.73 -1.54 -2.86
CA SER A 56 8.79 -0.12 -2.53
C SER A 56 7.72 0.28 -1.51
N VAL A 57 6.46 -0.09 -1.76
CA VAL A 57 5.34 0.14 -0.83
C VAL A 57 5.58 -0.57 0.51
N LYS A 58 6.10 -1.80 0.49
CA LYS A 58 6.42 -2.53 1.73
C LYS A 58 7.38 -1.78 2.64
N LYS A 59 8.37 -1.06 2.09
CA LYS A 59 9.27 -0.22 2.89
C LYS A 59 8.54 0.94 3.57
N VAL A 60 7.49 1.47 2.93
CA VAL A 60 6.64 2.50 3.53
C VAL A 60 5.85 1.89 4.69
N THR A 61 5.12 0.81 4.43
CA THR A 61 4.22 0.20 5.41
C THR A 61 4.99 -0.36 6.61
N ASP A 62 6.14 -1.02 6.39
CA ASP A 62 7.00 -1.54 7.46
C ASP A 62 7.55 -0.42 8.37
N ARG A 63 7.94 0.73 7.80
CA ARG A 63 8.40 1.89 8.59
C ARG A 63 7.30 2.46 9.48
N ARG A 64 6.03 2.26 9.13
CA ARG A 64 4.87 2.77 9.87
C ARG A 64 4.15 1.70 10.70
N GLY A 65 4.60 0.44 10.64
CA GLY A 65 3.95 -0.67 11.36
C GLY A 65 2.58 -1.07 10.81
N VAL A 66 2.26 -0.69 9.57
CA VAL A 66 1.01 -1.03 8.89
C VAL A 66 1.24 -2.27 8.01
N PRO A 67 0.34 -3.27 8.00
CA PRO A 67 0.49 -4.43 7.12
C PRO A 67 0.20 -4.09 5.64
N LEU A 68 0.82 -4.83 4.72
CA LEU A 68 0.64 -4.78 3.26
C LEU A 68 0.09 -6.10 2.72
#